data_AF-A0A3M6ZWG1-F1
#
_entry.id   AF-A0A3M6ZWG1-F1
#
_cell.length_a   1.000
_cell.length_b   1.000
_cell.length_c   1.000
_cell.angle_alpha   90.00
_cell.angle_beta   90.00
_cell.angle_gamma   90.00
#
_symmetry.space_group_name_H-M   'P 1'
#
loop_
_entity.id
_entity.type
_entity.pdbx_description
1 polymer ?
#
loop_
_entity_poly.entity_id
_entity_poly.type
_entity_poly.pdbx_seq_one_letter_code
_entity_poly.pdbx_strand_id
1 'polypeptide(L)'
;LKALAKDAKVQGKNKKELLRAFRRTSGKQTGLGWSGLKRSDTDESTGSAGLAEEDGRETPPAKAENRDAHWVGKILAETGPCIRLSLPTLKLFERVHLVFYRSTEWTEKSLTTIILARIARWNFPEYIVSRSANIFASRSLLLEFEASLRTQHRIDSMLEFNGTPTKDDLRLVLDIFEEVYPRWKALLDEEQQKEDSIYATGEGAYLRRLSPAWVYTRVVHKGAYILGKFKQHEREHQVLNELLEQRLFHTSKRGDWYQRKALLEEHYMHLHLPSPPDCKTTEAKKKHWKRMALQTCERGLQDQLTHLIFHHDLQKRTLKLEKQLKVPKRQQHEFSHVLLTKPAERTFEGVRIEKSPSRNVSRRNSEQNGNGTSTAKPASDRRGAKTIWLDPALSTVVNENTGEETMVEGECSVEDMCLSSYRALGYKGYHSEGGIVRTLFAYLFFDVLFIYIPNVFQTEFQTCPLDLHTDGFYAARMSEVNARLNEISNGEAGRLITDVWEAHHERKTCVVGLDWSFDINDLLEIASAFPAAALSTVMKVMAQEYGQRGGGVPDLFLWKPRDEDTKAGGEVMFAEVKSENDRLSDTQRMWIDVLSGAGVRVELCHALAKEVTTQG
;
A
#
# COMPACT_ATOMS: atom_id res chain seq x y z
N LEU A 1 -3.76 1.37 -35.38
CA LEU A 1 -2.82 2.43 -34.91
C LEU A 1 -1.50 2.49 -35.69
N LYS A 2 -0.65 1.45 -35.75
CA LYS A 2 0.60 1.50 -36.55
C LYS A 2 0.34 1.74 -38.05
N ALA A 3 -0.69 1.10 -38.62
CA ALA A 3 -1.15 1.32 -40.00
C ALA A 3 -1.59 2.78 -40.22
N LEU A 4 -2.55 3.26 -39.40
CA LEU A 4 -2.98 4.67 -39.40
C LEU A 4 -1.81 5.67 -39.28
N ALA A 5 -0.85 5.40 -38.40
CA ALA A 5 0.33 6.26 -38.23
C ALA A 5 1.23 6.27 -39.47
N LYS A 6 1.41 5.12 -40.14
CA LYS A 6 2.13 5.03 -41.42
C LYS A 6 1.44 5.87 -42.49
N ASP A 7 0.12 5.80 -42.57
CA ASP A 7 -0.68 6.56 -43.55
C ASP A 7 -0.67 8.06 -43.28
N ALA A 8 -0.66 8.46 -42.00
CA ALA A 8 -0.49 9.85 -41.58
C ALA A 8 0.97 10.34 -41.66
N LYS A 9 1.91 9.47 -42.08
CA LYS A 9 3.37 9.72 -42.11
C LYS A 9 3.92 10.16 -40.75
N VAL A 10 3.43 9.55 -39.69
CA VAL A 10 3.81 9.83 -38.30
C VAL A 10 4.61 8.66 -37.73
N GLN A 11 5.71 8.99 -37.05
CA GLN A 11 6.57 8.02 -36.37
C GLN A 11 6.48 8.18 -34.85
N GLY A 12 6.70 7.08 -34.13
CA GLY A 12 6.79 7.05 -32.67
C GLY A 12 7.29 5.69 -32.21
N LYS A 13 8.08 5.68 -31.12
CA LYS A 13 8.69 4.44 -30.63
C LYS A 13 7.71 3.62 -29.82
N ASN A 14 6.75 4.23 -29.14
CA ASN A 14 5.74 3.51 -28.36
C ASN A 14 4.32 4.00 -28.67
N LYS A 15 3.30 3.30 -28.15
CA LYS A 15 1.88 3.64 -28.37
C LYS A 15 1.57 5.08 -27.98
N LYS A 16 2.16 5.58 -26.89
CA LYS A 16 1.93 6.93 -26.34
C LYS A 16 2.51 8.02 -27.28
N GLU A 17 3.72 7.83 -27.76
CA GLU A 17 4.38 8.70 -28.73
C GLU A 17 3.65 8.72 -30.08
N LEU A 18 3.27 7.53 -30.59
CA LEU A 18 2.48 7.42 -31.82
C LEU A 18 1.16 8.17 -31.71
N LEU A 19 0.42 8.00 -30.61
CA LEU A 19 -0.85 8.72 -30.38
C LEU A 19 -0.66 10.23 -30.28
N ARG A 20 0.36 10.71 -29.56
CA ARG A 20 0.66 12.14 -29.45
C ARG A 20 1.03 12.75 -30.80
N ALA A 21 1.93 12.10 -31.53
CA ALA A 21 2.39 12.58 -32.81
C ALA A 21 1.24 12.56 -33.85
N PHE A 22 0.40 11.53 -33.82
CA PHE A 22 -0.79 11.43 -34.68
C PHE A 22 -1.80 12.55 -34.40
N ARG A 23 -2.13 12.81 -33.13
CA ARG A 23 -3.02 13.93 -32.73
C ARG A 23 -2.46 15.31 -33.12
N ARG A 24 -1.15 15.51 -33.03
CA ARG A 24 -0.51 16.78 -33.45
C ARG A 24 -0.60 16.97 -34.96
N THR A 25 -0.43 15.91 -35.74
CA THR A 25 -0.46 15.98 -37.21
C THR A 25 -1.89 16.11 -37.74
N SER A 26 -2.88 15.49 -37.09
CA SER A 26 -4.28 15.63 -37.49
C SER A 26 -4.81 17.05 -37.26
N GLY A 27 -4.43 17.69 -36.14
CA GLY A 27 -4.91 19.04 -35.78
C GLY A 27 -4.15 20.24 -36.37
N LYS A 28 -3.07 20.05 -37.14
CA LYS A 28 -2.22 21.15 -37.66
C LYS A 28 -2.46 21.54 -39.13
N GLN A 29 -3.24 20.78 -39.91
CA GLN A 29 -3.44 21.07 -41.33
C GLN A 29 -4.93 21.28 -41.64
N THR A 30 -5.38 22.52 -41.57
CA THR A 30 -6.55 23.00 -42.33
C THR A 30 -6.15 23.00 -43.81
N GLY A 31 -6.69 22.09 -44.60
CA GLY A 31 -6.22 21.83 -45.97
C GLY A 31 -6.50 22.99 -46.93
N LEU A 32 -5.44 23.47 -47.60
CA LEU A 32 -5.53 23.93 -48.99
C LEU A 32 -5.89 22.72 -49.86
N GLY A 33 -6.87 22.90 -50.76
CA GLY A 33 -7.56 21.86 -51.51
C GLY A 33 -6.63 20.92 -52.28
N TRP A 34 -6.95 19.63 -52.22
CA TRP A 34 -6.32 18.59 -53.03
C TRP A 34 -7.15 18.39 -54.31
N SER A 35 -6.90 19.21 -55.33
CA SER A 35 -7.39 18.98 -56.69
C SER A 35 -6.62 17.80 -57.30
N GLY A 36 -7.36 16.79 -57.76
CA GLY A 36 -6.81 15.55 -58.30
C GLY A 36 -5.99 15.74 -59.58
N LEU A 37 -4.82 15.10 -59.62
CA LEU A 37 -3.97 14.98 -60.80
C LEU A 37 -4.48 13.80 -61.65
N LYS A 38 -5.30 14.07 -62.67
CA LYS A 38 -5.59 13.10 -63.74
C LYS A 38 -4.40 13.05 -64.69
N ARG A 39 -3.82 11.85 -64.88
CA ARG A 39 -2.88 11.55 -65.96
C ARG A 39 -3.67 11.12 -67.20
N SER A 40 -3.38 11.77 -68.31
CA SER A 40 -3.81 11.49 -69.67
C SER A 40 -2.90 10.46 -70.31
N ASP A 41 -3.47 9.43 -70.93
CA ASP A 41 -2.83 8.65 -72.01
C ASP A 41 -3.86 8.48 -73.15
N THR A 42 -3.40 8.73 -74.37
CA THR A 42 -4.10 8.69 -75.66
C THR A 42 -3.65 7.47 -76.47
N ASP A 43 -4.58 6.73 -77.08
CA ASP A 43 -4.65 6.52 -78.54
C ASP A 43 -5.85 5.64 -78.98
N GLU A 44 -6.57 6.15 -79.98
CA GLU A 44 -7.31 5.58 -81.13
C GLU A 44 -7.81 4.10 -81.07
N SER A 45 -9.04 3.68 -81.46
CA SER A 45 -9.95 4.12 -82.53
C SER A 45 -11.29 3.30 -82.52
N THR A 46 -12.29 3.79 -83.27
CA THR A 46 -13.54 3.15 -83.79
C THR A 46 -14.82 3.00 -82.91
N GLY A 47 -15.69 4.02 -83.00
CA GLY A 47 -16.99 3.98 -83.71
C GLY A 47 -18.19 3.15 -83.17
N SER A 48 -19.18 3.82 -82.54
CA SER A 48 -20.52 4.06 -83.11
C SER A 48 -21.66 4.22 -82.07
N ALA A 49 -22.26 5.42 -82.12
CA ALA A 49 -23.67 5.80 -81.97
C ALA A 49 -24.44 5.67 -80.63
N GLY A 50 -24.86 6.84 -80.12
CA GLY A 50 -25.97 7.02 -79.18
C GLY A 50 -26.03 8.47 -78.68
N LEU A 51 -26.72 9.34 -79.42
CA LEU A 51 -26.81 10.80 -79.23
C LEU A 51 -27.84 11.25 -78.16
N ALA A 52 -27.58 12.47 -77.65
CA ALA A 52 -28.47 13.45 -77.01
C ALA A 52 -28.83 13.24 -75.52
N GLU A 53 -28.81 14.23 -74.63
CA GLU A 53 -28.51 15.68 -74.67
C GLU A 53 -28.34 16.14 -73.20
N GLU A 54 -27.35 16.99 -72.92
CA GLU A 54 -27.25 17.78 -71.68
C GLU A 54 -28.19 19.00 -71.76
N ASP A 55 -28.80 19.44 -70.65
CA ASP A 55 -28.54 20.81 -70.17
C ASP A 55 -28.92 21.06 -68.69
N GLY A 56 -27.93 21.57 -67.94
CA GLY A 56 -28.00 22.71 -67.03
C GLY A 56 -28.94 22.74 -65.81
N ARG A 57 -28.38 22.58 -64.60
CA ARG A 57 -28.57 23.53 -63.48
C ARG A 57 -27.53 23.36 -62.34
N GLU A 58 -27.05 24.51 -61.90
CA GLU A 58 -25.98 24.86 -60.97
C GLU A 58 -25.89 24.07 -59.64
N THR A 59 -24.68 23.65 -59.27
CA THR A 59 -24.32 23.11 -57.94
C THR A 59 -23.77 24.21 -57.02
N PRO A 60 -24.14 24.25 -55.72
CA PRO A 60 -23.48 25.09 -54.72
C PRO A 60 -22.20 24.41 -54.17
N PRO A 61 -21.22 25.19 -53.65
CA PRO A 61 -19.86 24.72 -53.41
C PRO A 61 -19.74 23.77 -52.22
N ALA A 62 -18.94 22.72 -52.39
CA ALA A 62 -18.66 21.68 -51.41
C ALA A 62 -17.94 22.23 -50.16
N LYS A 63 -18.44 21.84 -48.97
CA LYS A 63 -17.85 22.13 -47.66
C LYS A 63 -16.45 21.52 -47.54
N ALA A 64 -15.49 22.32 -47.07
CA ALA A 64 -14.15 21.89 -46.71
C ALA A 64 -14.18 20.77 -45.65
N GLU A 65 -13.79 19.56 -46.03
CA GLU A 65 -13.68 18.42 -45.11
C GLU A 65 -12.49 18.62 -44.16
N ASN A 66 -12.78 18.70 -42.86
CA ASN A 66 -11.78 18.78 -41.81
C ASN A 66 -11.02 17.45 -41.74
N ARG A 67 -9.67 17.44 -41.87
CA ARG A 67 -8.85 16.21 -41.85
C ARG A 67 -9.03 15.38 -40.57
N ASP A 68 -9.41 16.01 -39.47
CA ASP A 68 -9.80 15.29 -38.25
C ASP A 68 -11.02 14.40 -38.49
N ALA A 69 -12.01 14.85 -39.27
CA ALA A 69 -13.18 14.04 -39.64
C ALA A 69 -12.79 12.86 -40.54
N HIS A 70 -11.85 13.05 -41.48
CA HIS A 70 -11.31 11.95 -42.30
C HIS A 70 -10.66 10.87 -41.44
N TRP A 71 -9.79 11.26 -40.49
CA TRP A 71 -9.14 10.30 -39.61
C TRP A 71 -10.10 9.65 -38.62
N VAL A 72 -11.08 10.37 -38.08
CA VAL A 72 -12.14 9.79 -37.24
C VAL A 72 -12.93 8.75 -38.04
N GLY A 73 -13.33 9.06 -39.27
CA GLY A 73 -14.04 8.12 -40.15
C GLY A 73 -13.23 6.86 -40.44
N LYS A 74 -11.95 7.01 -40.80
CA LYS A 74 -11.05 5.87 -41.05
C LYS A 74 -10.80 5.03 -39.80
N ILE A 75 -10.64 5.66 -38.64
CA ILE A 75 -10.50 4.96 -37.35
C ILE A 75 -11.75 4.15 -37.06
N LEU A 76 -12.94 4.73 -37.21
CA LEU A 76 -14.21 4.03 -36.95
C LEU A 76 -14.42 2.86 -37.91
N ALA A 77 -14.06 3.02 -39.19
CA ALA A 77 -14.12 1.95 -40.18
C ALA A 77 -13.19 0.78 -39.86
N GLU A 78 -11.94 1.05 -39.45
CA GLU A 78 -10.98 0.00 -39.06
C GLU A 78 -11.32 -0.65 -37.72
N THR A 79 -11.90 0.10 -36.77
CA THR A 79 -12.20 -0.41 -35.42
C THR A 79 -13.49 -1.25 -35.41
N GLY A 80 -14.43 -0.98 -36.32
CA GLY A 80 -15.72 -1.65 -36.38
C GLY A 80 -16.69 -1.19 -35.28
N PRO A 81 -17.84 -1.87 -35.12
CA PRO A 81 -18.86 -1.52 -34.14
C PRO A 81 -18.30 -1.53 -32.71
N CYS A 82 -18.36 -0.36 -32.06
CA CYS A 82 -17.90 -0.19 -30.69
C CYS A 82 -19.09 0.16 -29.79
N ILE A 83 -19.17 -0.50 -28.64
CA ILE A 83 -20.15 -0.15 -27.60
C ILE A 83 -19.42 0.64 -26.51
N ARG A 84 -19.96 1.79 -26.16
CA ARG A 84 -19.53 2.57 -25.00
C ARG A 84 -20.76 2.83 -24.13
N LEU A 85 -20.63 2.56 -22.83
CA LEU A 85 -21.68 2.90 -21.88
C LEU A 85 -21.95 4.41 -21.89
N SER A 86 -23.21 4.78 -21.74
CA SER A 86 -23.63 6.17 -21.57
C SER A 86 -22.95 6.77 -20.34
N LEU A 87 -22.24 7.89 -20.50
CA LEU A 87 -21.49 8.52 -19.41
C LEU A 87 -22.37 8.95 -18.24
N PRO A 88 -23.58 9.54 -18.45
CA PRO A 88 -24.53 9.78 -17.35
C PRO A 88 -24.92 8.50 -16.59
N THR A 89 -25.17 7.40 -17.28
CA THR A 89 -25.53 6.12 -16.67
C THR A 89 -24.35 5.53 -15.89
N LEU A 90 -23.15 5.56 -16.47
CA LEU A 90 -21.93 5.13 -15.80
C LEU A 90 -21.71 5.92 -14.49
N LYS A 91 -21.77 7.26 -14.55
CA LYS A 91 -21.64 8.13 -13.38
C LYS A 91 -22.72 7.89 -12.32
N LEU A 92 -23.94 7.55 -12.73
CA LEU A 92 -25.01 7.19 -11.80
C LEU A 92 -24.64 5.92 -11.04
N PHE A 93 -24.24 4.86 -11.75
CA PHE A 93 -23.86 3.59 -11.10
C PHE A 93 -22.58 3.69 -10.29
N GLU A 94 -21.60 4.49 -10.72
CA GLU A 94 -20.41 4.83 -9.89
C GLU A 94 -20.82 5.49 -8.58
N ARG A 95 -21.79 6.42 -8.60
CA ARG A 95 -22.28 7.06 -7.38
C ARG A 95 -23.10 6.12 -6.51
N VAL A 96 -23.99 5.33 -7.12
CA VAL A 96 -24.75 4.29 -6.39
C VAL A 96 -23.78 3.31 -5.74
N HIS A 97 -22.74 2.90 -6.46
CA HIS A 97 -21.69 2.06 -5.94
C HIS A 97 -21.00 2.70 -4.72
N LEU A 98 -20.53 3.95 -4.86
CA LEU A 98 -19.87 4.70 -3.80
C LEU A 98 -20.75 4.81 -2.54
N VAL A 99 -22.04 5.15 -2.71
CA VAL A 99 -22.97 5.32 -1.58
C VAL A 99 -23.33 3.96 -0.96
N PHE A 100 -23.62 2.95 -1.77
CA PHE A 100 -24.07 1.66 -1.29
C PHE A 100 -22.95 0.91 -0.55
N TYR A 101 -21.73 0.90 -1.08
CA TYR A 101 -20.58 0.25 -0.44
C TYR A 101 -19.81 1.17 0.51
N ARG A 102 -20.24 2.43 0.66
CA ARG A 102 -19.55 3.47 1.44
C ARG A 102 -18.04 3.52 1.12
N SER A 103 -17.72 3.48 -0.18
CA SER A 103 -16.33 3.40 -0.62
C SER A 103 -15.58 4.68 -0.30
N THR A 104 -14.44 4.55 0.38
CA THR A 104 -13.49 5.65 0.63
C THR A 104 -12.39 5.73 -0.42
N GLU A 105 -12.46 4.89 -1.44
CA GLU A 105 -11.53 4.86 -2.57
C GLU A 105 -12.29 4.85 -3.90
N TRP A 106 -11.69 5.48 -4.91
CA TRP A 106 -12.19 5.42 -6.27
C TRP A 106 -11.75 4.09 -6.90
N THR A 107 -12.63 3.09 -6.90
CA THR A 107 -12.38 1.79 -7.51
C THR A 107 -13.42 1.48 -8.59
N GLU A 108 -12.96 0.99 -9.75
CA GLU A 108 -13.83 0.49 -10.82
C GLU A 108 -14.34 -0.94 -10.56
N LYS A 109 -13.86 -1.58 -9.49
CA LYS A 109 -14.18 -2.97 -9.15
C LYS A 109 -15.29 -3.02 -8.10
N SER A 110 -16.48 -3.47 -8.49
CA SER A 110 -17.50 -3.79 -7.50
C SER A 110 -18.64 -4.66 -7.99
N LEU A 111 -18.97 -5.62 -7.11
CA LEU A 111 -20.18 -6.44 -6.91
C LEU A 111 -19.82 -7.89 -6.52
N THR A 112 -18.57 -8.32 -6.74
CA THR A 112 -18.12 -9.71 -6.55
C THR A 112 -18.36 -10.25 -5.14
N THR A 113 -18.07 -9.46 -4.10
CA THR A 113 -18.22 -9.91 -2.70
C THR A 113 -19.67 -10.24 -2.34
N ILE A 114 -20.63 -9.39 -2.75
CA ILE A 114 -22.06 -9.65 -2.51
C ILE A 114 -22.56 -10.83 -3.33
N ILE A 115 -22.06 -10.98 -4.56
CA ILE A 115 -22.40 -12.12 -5.41
C ILE A 115 -21.90 -13.42 -4.77
N LEU A 116 -20.66 -13.45 -4.26
CA LEU A 116 -20.09 -14.64 -3.60
C LEU A 116 -20.78 -14.98 -2.28
N ALA A 117 -21.14 -13.98 -1.48
CA ALA A 117 -21.88 -14.17 -0.23
C ALA A 117 -23.27 -14.79 -0.49
N ARG A 118 -24.00 -14.33 -1.52
CA ARG A 118 -25.32 -14.86 -1.89
C ARG A 118 -25.29 -16.30 -2.41
N ILE A 119 -24.13 -16.81 -2.82
CA ILE A 119 -23.95 -18.20 -3.27
C ILE A 119 -23.59 -19.13 -2.08
N ALA A 120 -23.67 -18.63 -0.83
CA ALA A 120 -23.63 -19.40 0.42
C ALA A 120 -22.38 -20.28 0.62
N ARG A 121 -21.22 -19.87 0.08
CA ARG A 121 -19.98 -20.65 0.19
C ARG A 121 -19.19 -20.39 1.48
N TRP A 122 -19.47 -19.30 2.22
CA TRP A 122 -18.68 -18.84 3.37
C TRP A 122 -19.56 -18.67 4.62
N ASN A 123 -19.05 -19.09 5.78
CA ASN A 123 -19.64 -18.82 7.09
C ASN A 123 -19.03 -17.53 7.66
N PHE A 124 -19.85 -16.63 8.18
CA PHE A 124 -19.41 -15.32 8.69
C PHE A 124 -19.49 -15.27 10.22
N PRO A 125 -18.67 -14.45 10.88
CA PRO A 125 -18.74 -14.25 12.33
C PRO A 125 -20.04 -13.55 12.72
N GLU A 126 -20.48 -13.76 13.96
CA GLU A 126 -21.68 -13.14 14.51
C GLU A 126 -21.34 -11.76 15.10
N TYR A 127 -22.08 -10.73 14.70
CA TYR A 127 -21.94 -9.37 15.21
C TYR A 127 -23.21 -8.57 14.94
N ILE A 128 -23.34 -7.43 15.63
CA ILE A 128 -24.50 -6.55 15.47
C ILE A 128 -24.31 -5.68 14.23
N VAL A 129 -25.20 -5.84 13.25
CA VAL A 129 -25.26 -4.98 12.07
C VAL A 129 -25.86 -3.63 12.42
N SER A 130 -25.12 -2.56 12.14
CA SER A 130 -25.55 -1.17 12.28
C SER A 130 -25.27 -0.42 10.98
N ARG A 131 -26.34 0.05 10.34
CA ARG A 131 -26.27 0.80 9.10
C ARG A 131 -27.17 2.03 9.15
N SER A 132 -26.56 3.21 9.22
CA SER A 132 -27.28 4.47 9.08
C SER A 132 -27.91 4.63 7.68
N ALA A 133 -29.14 5.13 7.63
CA ALA A 133 -29.83 5.47 6.38
C ALA A 133 -29.28 6.76 5.76
N ASN A 134 -28.83 7.70 6.60
CA ASN A 134 -28.40 9.04 6.19
C ASN A 134 -26.91 9.25 6.51
N ILE A 135 -26.04 8.89 5.56
CA ILE A 135 -24.58 9.13 5.67
C ILE A 135 -24.25 10.59 5.31
N PHE A 136 -24.88 11.08 4.25
CA PHE A 136 -24.65 12.44 3.74
C PHE A 136 -25.87 13.29 4.10
N ALA A 137 -25.64 14.41 4.79
CA ALA A 137 -26.70 15.33 5.18
C ALA A 137 -27.40 15.99 3.97
N SER A 138 -26.71 16.08 2.83
CA SER A 138 -27.24 16.71 1.63
C SER A 138 -26.60 16.15 0.35
N ARG A 139 -27.27 16.38 -0.78
CA ARG A 139 -26.73 16.07 -2.11
C ARG A 139 -25.44 16.86 -2.39
N SER A 140 -25.35 18.10 -1.94
CA SER A 140 -24.15 18.92 -2.15
C SER A 140 -22.94 18.32 -1.44
N LEU A 141 -23.10 17.86 -0.19
CA LEU A 141 -22.02 17.23 0.56
C LEU A 141 -21.56 15.91 -0.08
N LEU A 142 -22.49 15.09 -0.59
CA LEU A 142 -22.16 13.88 -1.36
C LEU A 142 -21.35 14.20 -2.62
N LEU A 143 -21.74 15.24 -3.36
CA LEU A 143 -21.01 15.65 -4.56
C LEU A 143 -19.64 16.24 -4.23
N GLU A 144 -19.52 16.98 -3.13
CA GLU A 144 -18.25 17.49 -2.61
C GLU A 144 -17.33 16.33 -2.20
N PHE A 145 -17.86 15.32 -1.49
CA PHE A 145 -17.12 14.12 -1.14
C PHE A 145 -16.63 13.37 -2.38
N GLU A 146 -17.51 13.11 -3.37
CA GLU A 146 -17.15 12.50 -4.65
C GLU A 146 -16.05 13.30 -5.38
N ALA A 147 -16.17 14.63 -5.42
CA ALA A 147 -15.18 15.50 -6.02
C ALA A 147 -13.84 15.46 -5.27
N SER A 148 -13.86 15.45 -3.94
CA SER A 148 -12.65 15.37 -3.11
C SER A 148 -11.88 14.08 -3.35
N LEU A 149 -12.56 12.93 -3.49
CA LEU A 149 -11.93 11.64 -3.80
C LEU A 149 -11.24 11.66 -5.16
N ARG A 150 -11.87 12.28 -6.17
CA ARG A 150 -11.25 12.45 -7.50
C ARG A 150 -10.02 13.36 -7.45
N THR A 151 -10.08 14.44 -6.67
CA THR A 151 -8.95 15.34 -6.45
C THR A 151 -7.80 14.61 -5.76
N GLN A 152 -8.09 13.83 -4.71
CA GLN A 152 -7.08 12.99 -4.04
C GLN A 152 -6.43 12.01 -5.02
N HIS A 153 -7.24 11.26 -5.78
CA HIS A 153 -6.73 10.29 -6.76
C HIS A 153 -5.84 10.95 -7.83
N ARG A 154 -6.17 12.18 -8.25
CA ARG A 154 -5.34 12.97 -9.17
C ARG A 154 -3.99 13.32 -8.55
N ILE A 155 -3.96 13.74 -7.29
CA ILE A 155 -2.73 14.04 -6.55
C ILE A 155 -1.88 12.76 -6.41
N ASP A 156 -2.49 11.64 -6.00
CA ASP A 156 -1.83 10.34 -5.85
C ASP A 156 -1.19 9.91 -7.18
N SER A 157 -1.90 10.12 -8.29
CA SER A 157 -1.40 9.87 -9.65
C SER A 157 -0.20 10.73 -10.05
N MET A 158 -0.12 11.96 -9.56
CA MET A 158 1.01 12.85 -9.83
C MET A 158 2.23 12.51 -8.97
N LEU A 159 2.00 12.13 -7.71
CA LEU A 159 3.08 11.93 -6.74
C LEU A 159 3.66 10.51 -6.73
N GLU A 160 2.83 9.50 -6.98
CA GLU A 160 3.18 8.09 -6.71
C GLU A 160 3.17 7.24 -7.99
N PHE A 161 2.18 7.40 -8.88
CA PHE A 161 1.96 6.45 -10.00
C PHE A 161 2.70 6.78 -11.31
N ASN A 162 3.16 8.02 -11.53
CA ASN A 162 3.77 8.45 -12.81
C ASN A 162 5.30 8.61 -12.76
N GLY A 163 5.97 8.07 -11.74
CA GLY A 163 7.41 8.21 -11.52
C GLY A 163 7.77 9.47 -10.71
N THR A 164 9.03 9.91 -10.77
CA THR A 164 9.49 11.09 -10.01
C THR A 164 8.72 12.36 -10.42
N PRO A 165 8.02 13.04 -9.49
CA PRO A 165 7.19 14.20 -9.82
C PRO A 165 8.02 15.35 -10.39
N THR A 166 7.52 16.02 -11.43
CA THR A 166 8.18 17.22 -11.95
C THR A 166 7.91 18.43 -11.06
N LYS A 167 8.70 19.51 -11.21
CA LYS A 167 8.49 20.75 -10.45
C LYS A 167 7.12 21.37 -10.74
N ASP A 168 6.60 21.21 -11.96
CA ASP A 168 5.28 21.71 -12.34
C ASP A 168 4.15 20.86 -11.74
N ASP A 169 4.34 19.54 -11.64
CA ASP A 169 3.41 18.68 -10.90
C ASP A 169 3.34 19.08 -9.43
N LEU A 170 4.48 19.34 -8.79
CA LEU A 170 4.53 19.79 -7.40
C LEU A 170 3.87 21.16 -7.20
N ARG A 171 4.02 22.09 -8.15
CA ARG A 171 3.32 23.39 -8.13
C ARG A 171 1.81 23.19 -8.22
N LEU A 172 1.36 22.36 -9.14
CA LEU A 172 -0.07 22.09 -9.32
C LEU A 172 -0.70 21.48 -8.06
N VAL A 173 -0.01 20.57 -7.37
CA VAL A 173 -0.51 20.03 -6.10
C VAL A 173 -0.54 21.11 -5.02
N LEU A 174 0.43 22.03 -5.00
CA LEU A 174 0.44 23.16 -4.07
C LEU A 174 -0.73 24.12 -4.32
N ASP A 175 -1.04 24.41 -5.59
CA ASP A 175 -2.18 25.25 -5.97
C ASP A 175 -3.50 24.62 -5.51
N ILE A 176 -3.66 23.30 -5.71
CA ILE A 176 -4.82 22.54 -5.20
C ILE A 176 -4.89 22.61 -3.68
N PHE A 177 -3.75 22.47 -3.00
CA PHE A 177 -3.68 22.58 -1.55
C PHE A 177 -4.17 23.94 -1.06
N GLU A 178 -3.72 25.04 -1.65
CA GLU A 178 -4.12 26.39 -1.23
C GLU A 178 -5.61 26.67 -1.51
N GLU A 179 -6.19 26.11 -2.59
CA GLU A 179 -7.64 26.16 -2.83
C GLU A 179 -8.43 25.37 -1.77
N VAL A 180 -7.95 24.18 -1.40
CA VAL A 180 -8.64 23.28 -0.47
C VAL A 180 -8.52 23.74 0.99
N TYR A 181 -7.40 24.37 1.36
CA TYR A 181 -7.04 24.63 2.75
C TYR A 181 -8.07 25.46 3.54
N PRO A 182 -8.63 26.58 3.04
CA PRO A 182 -9.67 27.32 3.76
C PRO A 182 -10.94 26.50 3.96
N ARG A 183 -11.37 25.74 2.94
CA ARG A 183 -12.55 24.87 3.02
C ARG A 183 -12.33 23.72 4.00
N TRP A 184 -11.12 23.16 4.02
CA TRP A 184 -10.74 22.13 4.99
C TRP A 184 -10.87 22.60 6.43
N LYS A 185 -10.43 23.83 6.77
CA LYS A 185 -10.60 24.37 8.13
C LYS A 185 -12.07 24.48 8.55
N ALA A 186 -12.91 25.04 7.68
CA ALA A 186 -14.34 25.15 7.97
C ALA A 186 -14.97 23.76 8.21
N LEU A 187 -14.60 22.78 7.38
CA LEU A 187 -15.06 21.40 7.54
C LEU A 187 -14.52 20.73 8.82
N LEU A 188 -13.29 21.03 9.25
CA LEU A 188 -12.77 20.55 10.53
C LEU A 188 -13.60 21.07 11.70
N ASP A 189 -13.91 22.35 11.71
CA ASP A 189 -14.72 22.97 12.78
C ASP A 189 -16.14 22.37 12.80
N GLU A 190 -16.75 22.18 11.63
CA GLU A 190 -18.05 21.51 11.49
C GLU A 190 -18.01 20.07 12.03
N GLU A 191 -16.97 19.30 11.72
CA GLU A 191 -16.84 17.91 12.19
C GLU A 191 -16.50 17.82 13.69
N GLN A 192 -15.77 18.80 14.24
CA GLN A 192 -15.52 18.89 15.68
C GLN A 192 -16.81 19.21 16.43
N GLN A 193 -17.64 20.12 15.94
CA GLN A 193 -18.96 20.39 16.52
C GLN A 193 -19.85 19.15 16.52
N LYS A 194 -19.81 18.33 15.45
CA LYS A 194 -20.55 17.05 15.41
C LYS A 194 -20.01 16.06 16.44
N GLU A 195 -18.70 15.99 16.64
CA GLU A 195 -18.10 15.16 17.69
C GLU A 195 -18.57 15.58 19.08
N ASP A 196 -18.60 16.89 19.34
CA ASP A 196 -18.93 17.40 20.67
C ASP A 196 -20.44 17.33 20.99
N SER A 197 -21.32 17.26 19.97
CA SER A 197 -22.77 17.40 20.15
C SER A 197 -23.64 16.25 19.64
N ILE A 198 -23.21 15.52 18.61
CA ILE A 198 -24.03 14.50 17.92
C ILE A 198 -23.58 13.09 18.30
N TYR A 199 -22.28 12.85 18.35
CA TYR A 199 -21.75 11.50 18.56
C TYR A 199 -21.61 11.21 20.06
N ALA A 200 -22.56 10.45 20.63
CA ALA A 200 -22.54 10.09 22.05
C ALA A 200 -21.69 8.84 22.36
N THR A 201 -21.47 7.96 21.37
CA THR A 201 -20.96 6.59 21.55
C THR A 201 -19.85 6.23 20.55
N GLY A 202 -19.06 7.22 20.10
CA GLY A 202 -17.94 6.98 19.16
C GLY A 202 -18.36 6.71 17.71
N GLU A 203 -19.64 6.89 17.38
CA GLU A 203 -20.20 6.70 16.02
C GLU A 203 -19.47 7.53 14.95
N GLY A 204 -18.89 8.65 15.37
CA GLY A 204 -18.14 9.55 14.51
C GLY A 204 -16.87 8.93 13.94
N ALA A 205 -16.21 7.99 14.62
CA ALA A 205 -14.91 7.48 14.21
C ALA A 205 -14.91 6.87 12.80
N TYR A 206 -15.91 6.03 12.49
CA TYR A 206 -16.08 5.46 11.15
C TYR A 206 -16.76 6.44 10.19
N LEU A 207 -17.85 7.09 10.61
CA LEU A 207 -18.66 7.95 9.72
C LEU A 207 -17.89 9.16 9.20
N ARG A 208 -16.98 9.73 9.99
CA ARG A 208 -16.10 10.84 9.60
C ARG A 208 -15.29 10.55 8.34
N ARG A 209 -14.97 9.29 8.06
CA ARG A 209 -14.25 8.89 6.83
C ARG A 209 -15.04 9.16 5.56
N LEU A 210 -16.35 9.29 5.67
CA LEU A 210 -17.27 9.60 4.58
C LEU A 210 -17.56 11.12 4.49
N SER A 211 -16.73 11.95 5.15
CA SER A 211 -16.75 13.41 5.07
C SER A 211 -15.67 13.91 4.11
N PRO A 212 -15.90 15.00 3.35
CA PRO A 212 -14.84 15.65 2.57
C PRO A 212 -13.65 16.07 3.44
N ALA A 213 -13.86 16.37 4.73
CA ALA A 213 -12.82 16.71 5.69
C ALA A 213 -11.73 15.63 5.78
N TRP A 214 -12.11 14.35 5.80
CA TRP A 214 -11.17 13.24 5.87
C TRP A 214 -10.30 13.16 4.61
N VAL A 215 -10.89 13.36 3.43
CA VAL A 215 -10.15 13.36 2.16
C VAL A 215 -9.23 14.58 2.06
N TYR A 216 -9.73 15.76 2.40
CA TYR A 216 -8.95 17.00 2.36
C TYR A 216 -7.82 17.00 3.38
N THR A 217 -7.95 16.34 4.53
CA THR A 217 -6.82 16.19 5.47
C THR A 217 -5.65 15.42 4.83
N ARG A 218 -5.91 14.45 3.94
CA ARG A 218 -4.85 13.78 3.14
C ARG A 218 -4.20 14.75 2.15
N VAL A 219 -5.01 15.57 1.50
CA VAL A 219 -4.52 16.62 0.58
C VAL A 219 -3.64 17.60 1.31
N VAL A 220 -4.05 18.06 2.50
CA VAL A 220 -3.29 18.99 3.35
C VAL A 220 -1.99 18.36 3.85
N HIS A 221 -2.00 17.10 4.28
CA HIS A 221 -0.79 16.36 4.61
C HIS A 221 0.20 16.31 3.44
N LYS A 222 -0.28 16.00 2.22
CA LYS A 222 0.57 16.00 1.01
C LYS A 222 1.05 17.41 0.64
N GLY A 223 0.21 18.42 0.82
CA GLY A 223 0.57 19.83 0.67
C GLY A 223 1.71 20.25 1.60
N ALA A 224 1.65 19.85 2.88
CA ALA A 224 2.71 20.10 3.86
C ALA A 224 4.07 19.54 3.41
N TYR A 225 4.10 18.29 2.93
CA TYR A 225 5.31 17.70 2.37
C TYR A 225 5.89 18.52 1.20
N ILE A 226 5.03 19.06 0.34
CA ILE A 226 5.43 19.86 -0.83
C ILE A 226 5.91 21.24 -0.43
N LEU A 227 5.29 21.90 0.56
CA LEU A 227 5.79 23.16 1.14
C LEU A 227 7.26 23.01 1.56
N GLY A 228 7.62 21.88 2.17
CA GLY A 228 9.00 21.55 2.51
C GLY A 228 9.93 21.44 1.30
N LYS A 229 9.46 20.89 0.17
CA LYS A 229 10.24 20.84 -1.09
C LYS A 229 10.49 22.22 -1.69
N PHE A 230 9.55 23.15 -1.52
CA PHE A 230 9.69 24.55 -1.91
C PHE A 230 10.39 25.42 -0.85
N LYS A 231 10.87 24.83 0.26
CA LYS A 231 11.52 25.52 1.38
C LYS A 231 10.65 26.57 2.06
N GLN A 232 9.33 26.41 1.99
CA GLN A 232 8.38 27.27 2.71
C GLN A 232 8.19 26.77 4.15
N HIS A 233 9.28 26.80 4.92
CA HIS A 233 9.37 26.13 6.23
C HIS A 233 8.41 26.69 7.28
N GLU A 234 8.15 28.00 7.26
CA GLU A 234 7.20 28.64 8.19
C GLU A 234 5.77 28.14 7.94
N ARG A 235 5.33 28.17 6.67
CA ARG A 235 4.00 27.69 6.27
C ARG A 235 3.85 26.19 6.53
N GLU A 236 4.90 25.40 6.25
CA GLU A 236 4.95 23.97 6.57
C GLU A 236 4.77 23.72 8.08
N HIS A 237 5.46 24.47 8.94
CA HIS A 237 5.34 24.35 10.40
C HIS A 237 3.93 24.71 10.89
N GLN A 238 3.32 25.78 10.36
CA GLN A 238 1.95 26.17 10.68
C GLN A 238 0.95 25.05 10.35
N VAL A 239 1.02 24.49 9.13
CA VAL A 239 0.12 23.41 8.71
C VAL A 239 0.32 22.15 9.57
N LEU A 240 1.56 21.81 9.93
CA LEU A 240 1.84 20.67 10.82
C LEU A 240 1.29 20.87 12.24
N ASN A 241 1.28 22.10 12.75
CA ASN A 241 0.62 22.39 14.04
C ASN A 241 -0.89 22.13 13.94
N GLU A 242 -1.55 22.63 12.90
CA GLU A 242 -2.99 22.45 12.71
C GLU A 242 -3.37 20.97 12.51
N LEU A 243 -2.54 20.22 11.75
CA LEU A 243 -2.70 18.77 11.59
C LEU A 243 -2.56 18.02 12.93
N LEU A 244 -1.65 18.45 13.81
CA LEU A 244 -1.44 17.85 15.13
C LEU A 244 -2.49 18.27 16.17
N GLU A 245 -3.06 19.48 16.05
CA GLU A 245 -4.09 20.02 16.93
C GLU A 245 -5.42 19.31 16.74
N GLN A 246 -5.83 19.06 15.49
CA GLN A 246 -7.00 18.22 15.24
C GLN A 246 -6.72 16.76 15.64
N ARG A 247 -7.74 16.07 16.15
CA ARG A 247 -7.66 14.67 16.62
C ARG A 247 -8.63 13.73 15.90
N LEU A 248 -9.30 14.22 14.88
CA LEU A 248 -10.41 13.52 14.22
C LEU A 248 -9.95 12.65 13.05
N PHE A 249 -8.88 13.03 12.37
CA PHE A 249 -8.49 12.47 11.07
C PHE A 249 -6.99 12.14 11.00
N HIS A 250 -6.64 11.04 10.32
CA HIS A 250 -5.26 10.59 10.02
C HIS A 250 -4.38 10.45 11.26
N THR A 251 -4.93 9.84 12.32
CA THR A 251 -4.21 9.57 13.58
C THR A 251 -2.91 8.78 13.34
N SER A 252 -2.91 7.88 12.36
CA SER A 252 -1.72 7.11 11.95
C SER A 252 -0.55 7.96 11.44
N LYS A 253 -0.78 9.23 11.05
CA LYS A 253 0.25 10.15 10.56
C LYS A 253 0.80 11.09 11.62
N ARG A 254 0.30 11.03 12.85
CA ARG A 254 0.73 11.93 13.92
C ARG A 254 2.22 11.81 14.23
N GLY A 255 2.77 10.60 14.23
CA GLY A 255 4.20 10.37 14.44
C GLY A 255 5.06 11.03 13.36
N ASP A 256 4.70 10.88 12.09
CA ASP A 256 5.33 11.59 10.96
C ASP A 256 5.28 13.11 11.15
N TRP A 257 4.12 13.64 11.57
CA TRP A 257 3.94 15.08 11.79
C TRP A 257 4.80 15.59 12.95
N TYR A 258 4.87 14.89 14.08
CA TYR A 258 5.75 15.23 15.20
C TYR A 258 7.22 15.23 14.77
N GLN A 259 7.66 14.19 14.07
CA GLN A 259 9.04 14.07 13.61
C GLN A 259 9.40 15.21 12.66
N ARG A 260 8.52 15.53 11.70
CA ARG A 260 8.74 16.59 10.73
C ARG A 260 8.70 17.97 11.39
N LYS A 261 7.78 18.21 12.31
CA LYS A 261 7.71 19.47 13.07
C LYS A 261 8.98 19.68 13.89
N ALA A 262 9.45 18.67 14.62
CA ALA A 262 10.67 18.76 15.40
C ALA A 262 11.93 19.01 14.53
N LEU A 263 11.96 18.48 13.30
CA LEU A 263 12.99 18.79 12.30
C LEU A 263 12.98 20.28 11.90
N LEU A 264 11.80 20.84 11.65
CA LEU A 264 11.64 22.24 11.29
C LEU A 264 12.06 23.17 12.42
N GLU A 265 11.66 22.84 13.64
CA GLU A 265 12.04 23.56 14.86
C GLU A 265 13.56 23.51 15.08
N GLU A 266 14.20 22.34 14.97
CA GLU A 266 15.64 22.19 15.14
C GLU A 266 16.45 23.07 14.16
N HIS A 267 16.02 23.14 12.90
CA HIS A 267 16.86 23.65 11.81
C HIS A 267 16.46 25.01 11.24
N TYR A 268 15.18 25.36 11.23
CA TYR A 268 14.69 26.48 10.41
C TYR A 268 13.89 27.52 11.19
N MET A 269 13.17 27.16 12.26
CA MET A 269 12.23 28.10 12.89
C MET A 269 12.89 29.34 13.51
N HIS A 270 14.16 29.25 13.91
CA HIS A 270 14.94 30.41 14.37
C HIS A 270 15.15 31.51 13.31
N LEU A 271 14.93 31.21 12.03
CA LEU A 271 15.04 32.18 10.91
C LEU A 271 13.71 32.87 10.60
N HIS A 272 12.59 32.23 10.90
CA HIS A 272 11.28 32.65 10.43
C HIS A 272 10.39 33.18 11.58
N LEU A 273 10.49 32.59 12.76
CA LEU A 273 9.61 32.88 13.89
C LEU A 273 10.34 33.61 15.02
N PRO A 274 9.64 34.47 15.77
CA PRO A 274 10.23 35.19 16.88
C PRO A 274 10.70 34.23 17.98
N SER A 275 11.79 34.58 18.64
CA SER A 275 12.26 33.93 19.86
C SER A 275 12.04 34.87 21.06
N PRO A 276 12.02 34.35 22.30
CA PRO A 276 11.87 35.18 23.49
C PRO A 276 12.84 36.36 23.50
N PRO A 277 12.47 37.53 24.07
CA PRO A 277 13.30 38.74 24.08
C PRO A 277 14.70 38.53 24.66
N ASP A 278 14.84 37.56 25.57
CA ASP A 278 16.10 37.19 26.22
C ASP A 278 17.11 36.54 25.25
N CYS A 279 16.64 36.01 24.11
CA CYS A 279 17.47 35.36 23.10
C CYS A 279 18.05 36.37 22.11
N LYS A 280 19.01 37.17 22.57
CA LYS A 280 19.64 38.23 21.76
C LYS A 280 20.56 37.71 20.64
N THR A 281 21.28 36.60 20.87
CA THR A 281 22.23 36.03 19.90
C THR A 281 21.59 34.97 19.02
N THR A 282 22.12 34.77 17.81
CA THR A 282 21.68 33.71 16.88
C THR A 282 21.78 32.33 17.51
N GLU A 283 22.83 32.08 18.30
CA GLU A 283 23.06 30.84 19.03
C GLU A 283 22.02 30.63 20.13
N ALA A 284 21.63 31.70 20.84
CA ALA A 284 20.58 31.64 21.85
C ALA A 284 19.22 31.31 21.21
N LYS A 285 18.90 31.91 20.05
CA LYS A 285 17.68 31.59 19.28
C LYS A 285 17.67 30.13 18.81
N LYS A 286 18.77 29.65 18.23
CA LYS A 286 18.94 28.24 17.85
C LYS A 286 18.78 27.30 19.06
N LYS A 287 19.33 27.67 20.21
CA LYS A 287 19.20 26.89 21.46
C LYS A 287 17.75 26.86 21.94
N HIS A 288 17.02 27.97 21.87
CA HIS A 288 15.59 28.01 22.21
C HIS A 288 14.78 27.05 21.33
N TRP A 289 14.93 27.12 20.01
CA TRP A 289 14.18 26.28 19.09
C TRP A 289 14.54 24.78 19.17
N LYS A 290 15.78 24.45 19.56
CA LYS A 290 16.13 23.06 19.92
C LYS A 290 15.39 22.55 21.16
N ARG A 291 15.10 23.42 22.14
CA ARG A 291 14.26 23.04 23.29
C ARG A 291 12.81 22.82 22.87
N MET A 292 12.29 23.66 21.98
CA MET A 292 10.95 23.46 21.39
C MET A 292 10.88 22.13 20.64
N ALA A 293 11.89 21.82 19.83
CA ALA A 293 11.99 20.53 19.13
C ALA A 293 12.03 19.34 20.09
N LEU A 294 12.75 19.46 21.21
CA LEU A 294 12.80 18.41 22.25
C LEU A 294 11.41 18.20 22.85
N GLN A 295 10.73 19.29 23.23
CA GLN A 295 9.38 19.24 23.77
C GLN A 295 8.36 18.67 22.75
N THR A 296 8.53 18.96 21.46
CA THR A 296 7.72 18.36 20.39
C THR A 296 7.92 16.84 20.32
N CYS A 297 9.15 16.33 20.47
CA CYS A 297 9.41 14.89 20.53
C CYS A 297 8.78 14.24 21.77
N GLU A 298 8.93 14.86 22.94
CA GLU A 298 8.34 14.39 24.20
C GLU A 298 6.82 14.29 24.10
N ARG A 299 6.16 15.33 23.55
CA ARG A 299 4.72 15.31 23.28
C ARG A 299 4.33 14.20 22.33
N GLY A 300 5.14 13.92 21.30
CA GLY A 300 4.89 12.83 20.37
C GLY A 300 4.97 11.46 21.03
N LEU A 301 5.90 11.25 21.97
CA LEU A 301 6.03 10.01 22.74
C LEU A 301 4.92 9.82 23.78
N GLN A 302 4.37 10.92 24.31
CA GLN A 302 3.26 10.91 25.28
C GLN A 302 1.87 10.83 24.62
N ASP A 303 1.77 11.12 23.32
CA ASP A 303 0.50 11.07 22.59
C ASP A 303 0.07 9.62 22.37
N GLN A 304 -1.09 9.25 22.94
CA GLN A 304 -1.68 7.91 22.87
C GLN A 304 -2.02 7.49 21.43
N LEU A 305 -2.25 8.45 20.53
CA LEU A 305 -2.55 8.20 19.12
C LEU A 305 -1.28 8.08 18.27
N THR A 306 -0.10 8.38 18.80
CA THR A 306 1.15 8.16 18.08
C THR A 306 1.49 6.68 18.05
N HIS A 307 1.44 6.10 16.86
CA HIS A 307 1.77 4.70 16.65
C HIS A 307 3.21 4.35 17.08
N LEU A 308 3.40 3.15 17.61
CA LEU A 308 4.65 2.70 18.22
C LEU A 308 5.84 2.74 17.26
N ILE A 309 5.63 2.56 15.95
CA ILE A 309 6.71 2.59 14.95
C ILE A 309 7.45 3.93 14.89
N PHE A 310 6.79 5.03 15.24
CA PHE A 310 7.39 6.36 15.18
C PHE A 310 8.15 6.67 16.46
N HIS A 311 7.97 5.87 17.51
CA HIS A 311 8.61 6.12 18.81
C HIS A 311 10.13 6.03 18.70
N HIS A 312 10.66 5.07 17.94
CA HIS A 312 12.12 4.95 17.76
C HIS A 312 12.75 6.24 17.21
N ASP A 313 12.19 6.79 16.13
CA ASP A 313 12.73 8.00 15.51
C ASP A 313 12.59 9.23 16.40
N LEU A 314 11.51 9.31 17.17
CA LEU A 314 11.31 10.36 18.19
C LEU A 314 12.29 10.22 19.36
N GLN A 315 12.53 9.00 19.86
CA GLN A 315 13.51 8.69 20.91
C GLN A 315 14.93 9.05 20.47
N LYS A 316 15.33 8.62 19.27
CA LYS A 316 16.65 8.92 18.67
C LYS A 316 16.87 10.43 18.55
N ARG A 317 15.84 11.17 18.15
CA ARG A 317 15.88 12.63 18.07
C ARG A 317 15.96 13.28 19.45
N THR A 318 15.23 12.76 20.43
CA THR A 318 15.26 13.21 21.84
C THR A 318 16.69 13.12 22.37
N LEU A 319 17.32 11.95 22.30
CA LEU A 319 18.72 11.76 22.74
C LEU A 319 19.72 12.68 22.01
N LYS A 320 19.54 12.85 20.70
CA LYS A 320 20.36 13.77 19.89
C LYS A 320 20.22 15.22 20.39
N LEU A 321 19.01 15.69 20.63
CA LEU A 321 18.72 17.05 21.06
C LEU A 321 19.23 17.30 22.48
N GLU A 322 19.06 16.36 23.41
CA GLU A 322 19.59 16.45 24.78
C GLU A 322 21.12 16.59 24.80
N LYS A 323 21.82 15.80 23.97
CA LYS A 323 23.27 15.91 23.79
C LYS A 323 23.68 17.29 23.26
N GLN A 324 22.96 17.81 22.26
CA GLN A 324 23.24 19.15 21.72
C GLN A 324 22.94 20.27 22.72
N LEU A 325 21.92 20.10 23.56
CA LEU A 325 21.51 21.06 24.58
C LEU A 325 22.37 20.98 25.85
N LYS A 326 23.21 19.94 25.97
CA LYS A 326 24.02 19.61 27.15
C LYS A 326 23.14 19.42 28.39
N VAL A 327 22.03 18.70 28.22
CA VAL A 327 21.14 18.34 29.34
C VAL A 327 21.94 17.47 30.34
N PRO A 328 21.91 17.77 31.65
CA PRO A 328 22.59 16.96 32.67
C PRO A 328 22.14 15.49 32.60
N LYS A 329 23.06 14.52 32.78
CA LYS A 329 22.76 13.08 32.67
C LYS A 329 21.56 12.62 33.52
N ARG A 330 21.37 13.21 34.70
CA ARG A 330 20.22 12.93 35.60
C ARG A 330 18.85 13.38 35.07
N GLN A 331 18.83 14.23 34.04
CA GLN A 331 17.63 14.77 33.39
C GLN A 331 17.47 14.23 31.96
N GLN A 332 18.40 13.39 31.49
CA GLN A 332 18.30 12.79 30.17
C GLN A 332 17.31 11.64 30.19
N HIS A 333 16.59 11.48 29.09
CA HIS A 333 15.72 10.34 28.90
C HIS A 333 16.55 9.05 28.73
N GLU A 334 16.09 7.96 29.34
CA GLU A 334 16.72 6.65 29.20
C GLU A 334 15.82 5.70 28.40
N PHE A 335 16.31 5.28 27.23
CA PHE A 335 15.64 4.34 26.32
C PHE A 335 16.41 3.02 26.20
N SER A 336 17.23 2.66 27.19
CA SER A 336 18.07 1.44 27.20
C SER A 336 17.23 0.15 27.09
N HIS A 337 15.97 0.20 27.51
CA HIS A 337 14.98 -0.88 27.35
C HIS A 337 14.48 -1.08 25.91
N VAL A 338 14.83 -0.19 24.97
CA VAL A 338 14.37 -0.19 23.55
C VAL A 338 15.55 -0.33 22.59
N LEU A 339 16.71 -0.83 23.04
CA LEU A 339 17.90 -0.87 22.22
C LEU A 339 17.71 -1.76 20.98
N LEU A 340 17.73 -1.12 19.81
CA LEU A 340 17.83 -1.77 18.51
C LEU A 340 19.14 -2.56 18.44
N THR A 341 19.02 -3.87 18.63
CA THR A 341 20.10 -4.80 18.36
C THR A 341 20.15 -4.98 16.85
N LYS A 342 21.33 -4.83 16.24
CA LYS A 342 21.48 -5.21 14.82
C LYS A 342 21.06 -6.67 14.68
N PRO A 343 20.23 -7.03 13.68
CA PRO A 343 19.84 -8.42 13.50
C PRO A 343 21.11 -9.26 13.34
N ALA A 344 21.15 -10.42 13.99
CA ALA A 344 22.28 -11.31 13.84
C ALA A 344 22.29 -11.84 12.40
N GLU A 345 23.47 -11.86 11.77
CA GLU A 345 23.61 -12.38 10.42
C GLU A 345 23.95 -13.87 10.48
N ARG A 346 23.27 -14.67 9.67
CA ARG A 346 23.54 -16.10 9.49
C ARG A 346 23.61 -16.40 8.00
N THR A 347 24.48 -17.32 7.63
CA THR A 347 24.62 -17.77 6.25
C THR A 347 24.34 -19.25 6.14
N PHE A 348 23.52 -19.65 5.17
CA PHE A 348 23.34 -21.03 4.75
C PHE A 348 23.82 -21.21 3.32
N GLU A 349 24.54 -22.31 3.09
CA GLU A 349 25.01 -22.74 1.79
C GLU A 349 24.05 -23.81 1.23
N GLY A 350 23.64 -23.65 -0.02
CA GLY A 350 22.80 -24.63 -0.73
C GLY A 350 23.18 -24.80 -2.19
N VAL A 351 22.56 -25.77 -2.84
CA VAL A 351 22.72 -26.03 -4.28
C VAL A 351 21.57 -25.36 -5.04
N ARG A 352 21.91 -24.44 -5.94
CA ARG A 352 20.94 -23.70 -6.74
C ARG A 352 20.74 -24.39 -8.09
N ILE A 353 19.49 -24.54 -8.52
CA ILE A 353 19.15 -25.15 -9.81
C ILE A 353 18.88 -24.04 -10.84
N GLU A 354 19.60 -24.07 -11.95
CA GLU A 354 19.30 -23.25 -13.12
C GLU A 354 18.56 -24.08 -14.17
N LYS A 355 17.29 -23.75 -14.40
CA LYS A 355 16.53 -24.34 -15.51
C LYS A 355 17.06 -23.78 -16.83
N SER A 356 17.56 -24.65 -17.70
CA SER A 356 17.93 -24.27 -19.05
C SER A 356 16.69 -23.66 -19.76
N PRO A 357 16.87 -22.64 -20.62
CA PRO A 357 15.72 -22.02 -21.28
C PRO A 357 15.06 -23.04 -22.21
N SER A 358 13.93 -23.61 -21.78
CA SER A 358 13.14 -24.54 -22.57
C SER A 358 12.83 -23.90 -23.93
N ARG A 359 13.18 -24.57 -25.03
CA ARG A 359 12.95 -24.09 -26.41
C ARG A 359 11.48 -24.03 -26.83
N ASN A 360 10.53 -24.45 -25.99
CA ASN A 360 9.11 -24.51 -26.36
C ASN A 360 8.19 -24.08 -25.22
N VAL A 361 8.01 -22.77 -25.00
CA VAL A 361 6.72 -22.21 -24.53
C VAL A 361 6.45 -20.87 -25.23
N SER A 362 5.49 -20.92 -26.14
CA SER A 362 4.59 -19.88 -26.66
C SER A 362 4.98 -18.41 -26.51
N ARG A 363 5.27 -17.79 -27.66
CA ARG A 363 5.25 -16.35 -27.91
C ARG A 363 3.98 -15.70 -27.35
N ARG A 364 4.09 -14.96 -26.25
CA ARG A 364 3.22 -13.82 -25.93
C ARG A 364 4.06 -12.57 -25.70
N ASN A 365 4.11 -11.77 -26.76
CA ASN A 365 4.36 -10.33 -26.85
C ASN A 365 5.48 -9.69 -26.00
N SER A 366 6.67 -9.64 -26.58
CA SER A 366 7.46 -8.40 -26.60
C SER A 366 8.22 -8.29 -27.92
N GLU A 367 7.75 -7.45 -28.84
CA GLU A 367 8.56 -7.02 -29.99
C GLU A 367 8.89 -5.54 -29.85
N GLN A 368 10.18 -5.27 -29.64
CA GLN A 368 10.85 -4.18 -30.33
C GLN A 368 12.28 -4.54 -30.72
N ASN A 369 12.52 -4.53 -32.05
CA ASN A 369 13.78 -4.64 -32.79
C ASN A 369 14.78 -3.53 -32.42
N GLY A 370 16.11 -3.66 -32.62
CA GLY A 370 16.89 -4.72 -33.27
C GLY A 370 18.36 -4.32 -33.49
N ASN A 371 19.11 -5.27 -34.07
CA ASN A 371 20.45 -5.21 -34.70
C ASN A 371 21.71 -4.85 -33.89
N GLY A 372 22.53 -5.88 -33.67
CA GLY A 372 23.98 -5.77 -33.39
C GLY A 372 24.52 -6.97 -32.61
N THR A 373 25.15 -7.93 -33.31
CA THR A 373 26.05 -9.00 -32.79
C THR A 373 25.53 -9.87 -31.62
N SER A 374 25.21 -11.13 -31.94
CA SER A 374 24.85 -12.18 -30.99
C SER A 374 26.04 -12.57 -30.09
N THR A 375 26.14 -11.96 -28.92
CA THR A 375 26.70 -12.61 -27.73
C THR A 375 25.53 -12.95 -26.81
N ALA A 376 25.35 -14.25 -26.54
CA ALA A 376 24.37 -14.71 -25.56
C ALA A 376 24.73 -14.08 -24.21
N LYS A 377 23.86 -13.22 -23.67
CA LYS A 377 24.01 -12.73 -22.31
C LYS A 377 23.81 -13.90 -21.34
N PRO A 378 24.64 -14.04 -20.30
CA PRO A 378 24.51 -15.09 -19.30
C PRO A 378 23.15 -15.00 -18.58
N ALA A 379 22.62 -16.15 -18.17
CA ALA A 379 21.32 -16.30 -17.50
C ALA A 379 21.22 -15.56 -16.15
N SER A 380 22.33 -15.01 -15.64
CA SER A 380 22.44 -14.31 -14.36
C SER A 380 21.68 -12.99 -14.25
N ASP A 381 21.16 -12.45 -15.36
CA ASP A 381 20.57 -11.09 -15.39
C ASP A 381 19.02 -11.06 -15.39
N ARG A 382 18.35 -12.20 -15.12
CA ARG A 382 16.90 -12.23 -14.86
C ARG A 382 16.60 -11.72 -13.45
N ARG A 383 16.75 -10.41 -13.22
CA ARG A 383 16.34 -9.75 -11.97
C ARG A 383 14.84 -9.98 -11.73
N GLY A 384 14.51 -10.85 -10.77
CA GLY A 384 13.14 -11.05 -10.27
C GLY A 384 12.51 -12.43 -10.49
N ALA A 385 13.22 -13.42 -11.04
CA ALA A 385 12.70 -14.80 -11.07
C ALA A 385 12.99 -15.51 -9.73
N LYS A 386 11.99 -16.20 -9.16
CA LYS A 386 12.17 -17.04 -7.96
C LYS A 386 13.27 -18.07 -8.23
N THR A 387 14.26 -18.14 -7.34
CA THR A 387 15.35 -19.10 -7.43
C THR A 387 14.87 -20.46 -6.93
N ILE A 388 15.35 -21.52 -7.57
CA ILE A 388 15.01 -22.91 -7.23
C ILE A 388 16.26 -23.54 -6.61
N TRP A 389 16.08 -24.25 -5.50
CA TRP A 389 17.16 -24.85 -4.72
C TRP A 389 16.85 -26.31 -4.43
N LEU A 390 17.88 -27.11 -4.13
CA LEU A 390 17.68 -28.43 -3.57
C LEU A 390 17.36 -28.31 -2.08
N ASP A 391 16.33 -29.00 -1.63
CA ASP A 391 15.98 -29.09 -0.21
C ASP A 391 17.03 -29.95 0.51
N PRO A 392 17.72 -29.43 1.54
CA PRO A 392 18.64 -30.23 2.35
C PRO A 392 17.91 -31.31 3.17
N ALA A 393 16.59 -31.22 3.34
CA ALA A 393 15.79 -32.29 3.91
C ALA A 393 15.44 -33.32 2.82
N LEU A 394 15.81 -34.59 3.04
CA LEU A 394 15.44 -35.68 2.14
C LEU A 394 13.93 -35.85 2.11
N SER A 395 13.34 -35.79 0.91
CA SER A 395 11.92 -36.06 0.70
C SER A 395 11.75 -37.57 0.45
N THR A 396 10.75 -38.19 1.08
CA THR A 396 10.43 -39.60 0.81
C THR A 396 9.33 -39.65 -0.24
N VAL A 397 9.64 -40.20 -1.42
CA VAL A 397 8.65 -40.45 -2.47
C VAL A 397 8.27 -41.92 -2.41
N VAL A 398 6.99 -42.18 -2.18
CA VAL A 398 6.43 -43.53 -2.20
C VAL A 398 6.02 -43.86 -3.64
N ASN A 399 6.56 -44.92 -4.21
CA ASN A 399 6.11 -45.39 -5.50
C ASN A 399 4.70 -45.99 -5.37
N GLU A 400 3.69 -45.33 -5.97
CA GLU A 400 2.27 -45.73 -5.87
C GLU A 400 2.01 -47.17 -6.33
N ASN A 401 2.88 -47.75 -7.18
CA ASN A 401 2.71 -49.09 -7.73
C ASN A 401 3.44 -50.18 -6.93
N THR A 402 4.53 -49.85 -6.22
CA THR A 402 5.37 -50.84 -5.51
C THR A 402 5.38 -50.65 -4.00
N GLY A 403 4.91 -49.51 -3.50
CA GLY A 403 4.97 -49.15 -2.07
C GLY A 403 6.38 -48.86 -1.57
N GLU A 404 7.39 -48.87 -2.44
CA GLU A 404 8.78 -48.61 -2.06
C GLU A 404 9.00 -47.12 -1.80
N GLU A 405 9.51 -46.82 -0.61
CA GLU A 405 9.94 -45.49 -0.18
C GLU A 405 11.33 -45.20 -0.73
N THR A 406 11.44 -44.21 -1.62
CA THR A 406 12.73 -43.75 -2.14
C THR A 406 13.03 -42.36 -1.58
N MET A 407 14.21 -42.17 -1.01
CA MET A 407 14.66 -40.84 -0.60
C MET A 407 15.16 -40.07 -1.82
N VAL A 408 14.56 -38.91 -2.08
CA VAL A 408 14.85 -38.06 -3.24
C VAL A 408 15.09 -36.63 -2.76
N GLU A 409 16.05 -35.96 -3.36
CA GLU A 409 16.27 -34.52 -3.14
C GLU A 409 15.16 -33.73 -3.86
N GLY A 410 14.35 -33.00 -3.09
CA GLY A 410 13.24 -32.20 -3.61
C GLY A 410 13.71 -30.82 -4.10
N GLU A 411 13.04 -30.25 -5.11
CA GLU A 411 13.18 -28.83 -5.47
C GLU A 411 12.35 -27.97 -4.51
N CYS A 412 12.95 -26.92 -3.94
CA CYS A 412 12.27 -25.97 -3.04
C CYS A 412 12.64 -24.51 -3.36
N SER A 413 11.96 -23.56 -2.70
CA SER A 413 12.32 -22.14 -2.75
C SER A 413 13.56 -21.85 -1.88
N VAL A 414 14.13 -20.65 -2.02
CA VAL A 414 15.26 -20.24 -1.17
C VAL A 414 14.86 -20.16 0.30
N GLU A 415 13.64 -19.71 0.59
CA GLU A 415 13.11 -19.58 1.94
C GLU A 415 12.89 -20.96 2.58
N ASP A 416 12.36 -21.92 1.82
CA ASP A 416 12.16 -23.31 2.28
C ASP A 416 13.49 -24.02 2.53
N MET A 417 14.51 -23.82 1.69
CA MET A 417 15.87 -24.32 1.91
C MET A 417 16.47 -23.80 3.23
N CYS A 418 16.33 -22.49 3.47
CA CYS A 418 16.76 -21.88 4.73
C CYS A 418 15.95 -22.42 5.92
N LEU A 419 14.64 -22.61 5.76
CA LEU A 419 13.77 -23.19 6.79
C LEU A 419 14.20 -24.62 7.15
N SER A 420 14.51 -25.47 6.17
CA SER A 420 15.06 -26.82 6.41
C SER A 420 16.40 -26.76 7.16
N SER A 421 17.25 -25.79 6.84
CA SER A 421 18.51 -25.57 7.56
C SER A 421 18.29 -25.15 9.02
N TYR A 422 17.29 -24.30 9.30
CA TYR A 422 16.88 -23.97 10.67
C TYR A 422 16.27 -25.17 11.42
N ARG A 423 15.53 -26.05 10.73
CA ARG A 423 15.03 -27.31 11.32
C ARG A 423 16.16 -28.21 11.80
N ALA A 424 17.26 -28.29 11.05
CA ALA A 424 18.46 -29.02 11.48
C ALA A 424 19.12 -28.43 12.75
N LEU A 425 18.86 -27.14 13.06
CA LEU A 425 19.27 -26.48 14.31
C LEU A 425 18.25 -26.63 15.46
N GLY A 426 17.23 -27.48 15.26
CA GLY A 426 16.20 -27.80 16.24
C GLY A 426 15.05 -26.80 16.31
N TYR A 427 14.84 -25.96 15.30
CA TYR A 427 13.67 -25.06 15.24
C TYR A 427 12.49 -25.72 14.52
N LYS A 428 11.27 -25.46 15.00
CA LYS A 428 10.06 -25.57 14.20
C LYS A 428 9.84 -24.23 13.49
N GLY A 429 9.10 -24.21 12.38
CA GLY A 429 8.93 -22.96 11.64
C GLY A 429 8.00 -22.99 10.45
N TYR A 430 7.53 -21.80 10.08
CA TYR A 430 6.66 -21.52 8.94
C TYR A 430 7.27 -20.44 8.04
N HIS A 431 7.22 -20.66 6.73
CA HIS A 431 7.36 -19.62 5.73
C HIS A 431 5.95 -19.15 5.33
N SER A 432 5.51 -17.98 5.81
CA SER A 432 4.11 -17.55 5.66
C SER A 432 3.90 -16.10 5.23
N GLU A 433 4.96 -15.37 4.87
CA GLU A 433 4.88 -13.94 4.47
C GLU A 433 4.05 -13.10 5.48
N GLY A 434 4.20 -13.38 6.79
CA GLY A 434 3.42 -12.75 7.87
C GLY A 434 2.00 -13.30 8.09
N GLY A 435 1.59 -14.35 7.37
CA GLY A 435 0.32 -15.05 7.52
C GLY A 435 0.10 -15.59 8.93
N ILE A 436 1.13 -16.17 9.56
CA ILE A 436 1.05 -16.66 10.94
C ILE A 436 0.79 -15.53 11.95
N VAL A 437 1.42 -14.35 11.76
CA VAL A 437 1.21 -13.20 12.64
C VAL A 437 -0.21 -12.65 12.50
N ARG A 438 -0.75 -12.64 11.27
CA ARG A 438 -2.17 -12.29 11.02
C ARG A 438 -3.13 -13.29 11.63
N THR A 439 -2.80 -14.58 11.58
CA THR A 439 -3.59 -15.66 12.17
C THR A 439 -3.62 -15.52 13.69
N LEU A 440 -2.45 -15.35 14.33
CA LEU A 440 -2.35 -15.06 15.76
C LEU A 440 -3.17 -13.81 16.14
N PHE A 441 -3.07 -12.73 15.36
CA PHE A 441 -3.88 -11.54 15.61
C PHE A 441 -5.39 -11.84 15.54
N ALA A 442 -5.85 -12.58 14.53
CA ALA A 442 -7.25 -12.93 14.39
C ALA A 442 -7.78 -13.79 15.56
N TYR A 443 -7.00 -14.77 16.04
CA TYR A 443 -7.33 -15.53 17.25
C TYR A 443 -7.35 -14.61 18.49
N LEU A 444 -6.25 -13.89 18.74
CA LEU A 444 -6.05 -13.12 19.96
C LEU A 444 -6.91 -11.87 20.05
N PHE A 445 -7.53 -11.41 18.96
CA PHE A 445 -8.37 -10.21 18.93
C PHE A 445 -9.78 -10.49 18.40
N PHE A 446 -10.23 -11.75 18.33
CA PHE A 446 -11.50 -12.11 17.68
C PHE A 446 -12.70 -11.27 18.18
N ASP A 447 -12.96 -11.26 19.48
CA ASP A 447 -14.02 -10.48 20.10
C ASP A 447 -13.81 -8.96 19.99
N VAL A 448 -12.56 -8.48 20.06
CA VAL A 448 -12.21 -7.06 19.83
C VAL A 448 -12.50 -6.65 18.37
N LEU A 449 -12.26 -7.53 17.41
CA LEU A 449 -12.55 -7.29 15.98
C LEU A 449 -14.06 -7.15 15.76
N PHE A 450 -14.86 -7.97 16.44
CA PHE A 450 -16.31 -8.06 16.23
C PHE A 450 -17.14 -7.34 17.30
N ILE A 451 -16.51 -6.57 18.19
CA ILE A 451 -17.21 -5.70 19.12
C ILE A 451 -18.08 -4.70 18.35
N TYR A 452 -19.24 -4.37 18.93
CA TYR A 452 -20.15 -3.40 18.35
C TYR A 452 -19.51 -2.02 18.29
N ILE A 453 -19.26 -1.55 17.08
CA ILE A 453 -19.02 -0.14 16.78
C ILE A 453 -20.06 0.32 15.76
N PRO A 454 -20.80 1.41 16.03
CA PRO A 454 -21.81 1.92 15.12
C PRO A 454 -21.27 2.14 13.71
N ASN A 455 -22.04 1.71 12.70
CA ASN A 455 -21.75 1.88 11.26
C ASN A 455 -20.57 1.09 10.67
N VAL A 456 -19.79 0.39 11.49
CA VAL A 456 -18.63 -0.41 11.06
C VAL A 456 -19.05 -1.76 10.43
N PHE A 457 -20.11 -2.38 10.92
CA PHE A 457 -20.71 -3.58 10.36
C PHE A 457 -22.05 -3.25 9.70
N GLN A 458 -22.10 -3.24 8.38
CA GLN A 458 -23.24 -2.80 7.59
C GLN A 458 -24.06 -3.93 6.99
N THR A 459 -23.48 -5.12 6.90
CA THR A 459 -24.13 -6.36 6.45
C THR A 459 -23.62 -7.52 7.30
N GLU A 460 -24.36 -8.62 7.31
CA GLU A 460 -23.99 -9.89 7.97
C GLU A 460 -22.87 -10.65 7.24
N PHE A 461 -22.34 -10.09 6.14
CA PHE A 461 -21.40 -10.76 5.23
C PHE A 461 -20.01 -10.10 5.21
N GLN A 462 -19.62 -9.52 6.33
CA GLN A 462 -18.30 -8.97 6.54
C GLN A 462 -17.40 -9.94 7.31
N THR A 463 -16.19 -10.13 6.81
CA THR A 463 -15.14 -10.95 7.45
C THR A 463 -14.28 -10.13 8.42
N CYS A 464 -14.48 -8.81 8.44
CA CYS A 464 -13.79 -7.86 9.28
C CYS A 464 -14.57 -6.55 9.44
N PRO A 465 -14.27 -5.74 10.46
CA PRO A 465 -14.84 -4.42 10.59
C PRO A 465 -14.31 -3.48 9.48
N LEU A 466 -15.18 -2.61 8.92
CA LEU A 466 -14.82 -1.73 7.78
C LEU A 466 -13.75 -0.68 8.10
N ASP A 467 -13.44 -0.47 9.38
CA ASP A 467 -12.38 0.40 9.85
C ASP A 467 -11.02 -0.29 10.04
N LEU A 468 -10.92 -1.63 9.98
CA LEU A 468 -9.69 -2.38 10.26
C LEU A 468 -8.46 -1.88 9.47
N HIS A 469 -8.65 -1.61 8.18
CA HIS A 469 -7.58 -1.14 7.30
C HIS A 469 -7.37 0.38 7.35
N THR A 470 -7.90 1.04 8.39
CA THR A 470 -7.83 2.50 8.55
C THR A 470 -7.29 2.93 9.89
N ASP A 471 -6.90 4.19 9.94
CA ASP A 471 -6.43 4.91 11.12
C ASP A 471 -7.48 5.01 12.24
N GLY A 472 -8.76 4.73 11.94
CA GLY A 472 -9.85 4.72 12.91
C GLY A 472 -9.92 3.46 13.80
N PHE A 473 -9.42 2.30 13.35
CA PHE A 473 -9.65 1.03 14.05
C PHE A 473 -9.08 1.04 15.48
N TYR A 474 -7.80 1.38 15.62
CA TYR A 474 -7.13 1.42 16.92
C TYR A 474 -7.72 2.48 17.83
N ALA A 475 -7.96 3.69 17.31
CA ALA A 475 -8.49 4.80 18.09
C ALA A 475 -9.90 4.48 18.63
N ALA A 476 -10.76 3.85 17.83
CA ALA A 476 -12.12 3.49 18.21
C ALA A 476 -12.21 2.34 19.23
N ARG A 477 -11.15 1.52 19.35
CA ARG A 477 -11.06 0.37 20.26
C ARG A 477 -9.90 0.48 21.24
N MET A 478 -9.41 1.68 21.51
CA MET A 478 -8.15 1.86 22.22
C MET A 478 -8.20 1.23 23.62
N SER A 479 -9.35 1.33 24.29
CA SER A 479 -9.55 0.73 25.62
C SER A 479 -9.52 -0.80 25.56
N GLU A 480 -10.30 -1.39 24.66
CA GLU A 480 -10.46 -2.83 24.46
C GLU A 480 -9.17 -3.47 23.98
N VAL A 481 -8.49 -2.82 23.03
CA VAL A 481 -7.18 -3.24 22.55
C VAL A 481 -6.17 -3.21 23.69
N ASN A 482 -6.08 -2.14 24.47
CA ASN A 482 -5.13 -2.07 25.59
C ASN A 482 -5.46 -3.09 26.69
N ALA A 483 -6.73 -3.36 26.97
CA ALA A 483 -7.15 -4.42 27.89
C ALA A 483 -6.68 -5.80 27.39
N ARG A 484 -6.95 -6.12 26.12
CA ARG A 484 -6.50 -7.37 25.49
C ARG A 484 -4.97 -7.51 25.48
N LEU A 485 -4.26 -6.42 25.21
CA LEU A 485 -2.79 -6.41 25.25
C LEU A 485 -2.25 -6.73 26.64
N ASN A 486 -2.93 -6.29 27.71
CA ASN A 486 -2.56 -6.63 29.08
C ASN A 486 -2.85 -8.11 29.38
N GLU A 487 -3.99 -8.66 28.94
CA GLU A 487 -4.29 -10.10 29.06
C GLU A 487 -3.19 -10.94 28.39
N ILE A 488 -2.82 -10.60 27.16
CA ILE A 488 -1.75 -11.26 26.41
C ILE A 488 -0.42 -11.16 27.17
N SER A 489 -0.09 -9.97 27.69
CA SER A 489 1.14 -9.76 28.46
C SER A 489 1.18 -10.54 29.79
N ASN A 490 0.02 -10.95 30.31
CA ASN A 490 -0.12 -11.79 31.50
C ASN A 490 -0.12 -13.30 31.18
N GLY A 491 0.06 -13.69 29.91
CA GLY A 491 0.19 -15.09 29.50
C GLY A 491 -1.12 -15.77 29.04
N GLU A 492 -2.20 -15.00 28.84
CA GLU A 492 -3.53 -15.55 28.49
C GLU A 492 -3.68 -15.98 27.01
N ALA A 493 -2.61 -15.86 26.21
CA ALA A 493 -2.66 -16.08 24.76
C ALA A 493 -3.17 -17.49 24.38
N GLY A 494 -2.71 -18.55 25.08
CA GLY A 494 -3.14 -19.92 24.79
C GLY A 494 -4.63 -20.15 25.06
N ARG A 495 -5.18 -19.55 26.13
CA ARG A 495 -6.61 -19.63 26.42
C ARG A 495 -7.43 -18.95 25.33
N LEU A 496 -7.06 -17.73 24.95
CA LEU A 496 -7.76 -16.96 23.90
C LEU A 496 -7.79 -17.71 22.56
N ILE A 497 -6.68 -18.35 22.17
CA ILE A 497 -6.61 -19.17 20.95
C ILE A 497 -7.57 -20.37 21.04
N THR A 498 -7.57 -21.06 22.17
CA THR A 498 -8.43 -22.24 22.41
C THR A 498 -9.91 -21.88 22.35
N ASP A 499 -10.32 -20.82 23.04
CA ASP A 499 -11.72 -20.36 23.10
C ASP A 499 -12.27 -20.10 21.68
N VAL A 500 -11.49 -19.44 20.82
CA VAL A 500 -11.89 -19.14 19.43
C VAL A 500 -11.88 -20.39 18.56
N TRP A 501 -10.89 -21.28 18.72
CA TRP A 501 -10.84 -22.54 17.97
C TRP A 501 -12.08 -23.40 18.23
N GLU A 502 -12.42 -23.63 19.51
CA GLU A 502 -13.58 -24.43 19.90
C GLU A 502 -14.89 -23.87 19.36
N ALA A 503 -15.05 -22.54 19.40
CA ALA A 503 -16.27 -21.89 18.94
C ALA A 503 -16.42 -21.84 17.40
N HIS A 504 -15.31 -21.76 16.64
CA HIS A 504 -15.38 -21.35 15.23
C HIS A 504 -14.73 -22.30 14.22
N HIS A 505 -13.90 -23.25 14.65
CA HIS A 505 -13.14 -24.13 13.74
C HIS A 505 -14.05 -25.07 12.92
N GLU A 506 -15.03 -25.73 13.55
CA GLU A 506 -15.93 -26.68 12.85
C GLU A 506 -16.67 -26.00 11.68
N ARG A 507 -17.15 -24.77 11.92
CA ARG A 507 -17.82 -23.94 10.91
C ARG A 507 -16.87 -23.26 9.94
N LYS A 508 -15.56 -23.28 10.18
CA LYS A 508 -14.54 -22.54 9.41
C LYS A 508 -14.95 -21.08 9.19
N THR A 509 -15.25 -20.40 10.29
CA THR A 509 -15.73 -19.01 10.26
C THR A 509 -14.73 -18.13 9.50
N CYS A 510 -15.21 -17.35 8.54
CA CYS A 510 -14.37 -16.54 7.66
C CYS A 510 -14.03 -15.21 8.33
N VAL A 511 -12.83 -15.14 8.89
CA VAL A 511 -12.27 -13.94 9.53
C VAL A 511 -11.05 -13.48 8.76
N VAL A 512 -10.88 -12.18 8.59
CA VAL A 512 -9.69 -11.64 7.93
C VAL A 512 -8.42 -12.06 8.66
N GLY A 513 -7.42 -12.52 7.90
CA GLY A 513 -6.12 -12.92 8.45
C GLY A 513 -6.11 -14.27 9.18
N LEU A 514 -7.26 -14.87 9.45
CA LEU A 514 -7.39 -16.19 10.07
C LEU A 514 -7.23 -17.28 9.01
N ASP A 515 -6.23 -18.13 9.18
CA ASP A 515 -6.06 -19.32 8.36
C ASP A 515 -6.22 -20.59 9.21
N TRP A 516 -7.25 -21.36 8.89
CA TRP A 516 -7.58 -22.62 9.57
C TRP A 516 -6.65 -23.77 9.21
N SER A 517 -5.71 -23.60 8.26
CA SER A 517 -4.74 -24.65 7.92
C SER A 517 -3.55 -24.72 8.87
N PHE A 518 -3.30 -23.70 9.70
CA PHE A 518 -2.27 -23.78 10.73
C PHE A 518 -2.70 -24.77 11.82
N ASP A 519 -1.79 -25.65 12.22
CA ASP A 519 -2.06 -26.63 13.28
C ASP A 519 -2.28 -25.92 14.62
N ILE A 520 -3.37 -26.27 15.30
CA ILE A 520 -3.71 -25.65 16.59
C ILE A 520 -2.66 -25.92 17.67
N ASN A 521 -2.02 -27.09 17.67
CA ASN A 521 -0.98 -27.42 18.64
C ASN A 521 0.25 -26.54 18.40
N ASP A 522 0.60 -26.29 17.14
CA ASP A 522 1.68 -25.35 16.82
C ASP A 522 1.35 -23.94 17.30
N LEU A 523 0.11 -23.46 17.13
CA LEU A 523 -0.31 -22.14 17.64
C LEU A 523 -0.22 -22.05 19.16
N LEU A 524 -0.61 -23.11 19.89
CA LEU A 524 -0.51 -23.17 21.35
C LEU A 524 0.94 -23.26 21.84
N GLU A 525 1.78 -24.05 21.16
CA GLU A 525 3.22 -24.10 21.40
C GLU A 525 3.87 -22.73 21.20
N ILE A 526 3.52 -22.05 20.09
CA ILE A 526 4.00 -20.70 19.79
C ILE A 526 3.58 -19.74 20.90
N ALA A 527 2.31 -19.75 21.32
CA ALA A 527 1.82 -18.89 22.39
C ALA A 527 2.56 -19.12 23.72
N SER A 528 2.95 -20.37 24.01
CA SER A 528 3.75 -20.73 25.20
C SER A 528 5.22 -20.33 25.08
N ALA A 529 5.81 -20.45 23.89
CA ALA A 529 7.21 -20.12 23.63
C ALA A 529 7.47 -18.61 23.45
N PHE A 530 6.46 -17.85 23.02
CA PHE A 530 6.59 -16.40 22.78
C PHE A 530 6.66 -15.66 24.12
N PRO A 531 7.67 -14.80 24.36
CA PRO A 531 7.66 -13.91 25.52
C PRO A 531 6.38 -13.05 25.53
N ALA A 532 5.56 -13.17 26.57
CA ALA A 532 4.21 -12.60 26.62
C ALA A 532 4.17 -11.08 26.33
N ALA A 533 5.09 -10.32 26.93
CA ALA A 533 5.21 -8.87 26.68
C ALA A 533 5.62 -8.54 25.23
N ALA A 534 6.44 -9.40 24.62
CA ALA A 534 6.84 -9.25 23.23
C ALA A 534 5.69 -9.56 22.27
N LEU A 535 4.95 -10.64 22.51
CA LEU A 535 3.74 -10.98 21.75
C LEU A 535 2.71 -9.85 21.81
N SER A 536 2.47 -9.32 23.01
CA SER A 536 1.62 -8.13 23.21
C SER A 536 2.10 -6.95 22.37
N THR A 537 3.39 -6.64 22.38
CA THR A 537 3.96 -5.55 21.57
C THR A 537 3.74 -5.75 20.07
N VAL A 538 3.96 -6.96 19.55
CA VAL A 538 3.71 -7.30 18.13
C VAL A 538 2.22 -7.13 17.78
N MET A 539 1.33 -7.63 18.64
CA MET A 539 -0.11 -7.49 18.44
C MET A 539 -0.58 -6.02 18.51
N LYS A 540 0.06 -5.18 19.34
CA LYS A 540 -0.22 -3.74 19.38
C LYS A 540 0.11 -3.07 18.05
N VAL A 541 1.23 -3.44 17.43
CA VAL A 541 1.64 -2.93 16.12
C VAL A 541 0.66 -3.36 15.03
N MET A 542 0.17 -4.61 15.10
CA MET A 542 -0.88 -5.11 14.20
C MET A 542 -2.22 -4.36 14.39
N ALA A 543 -2.64 -4.11 15.64
CA ALA A 543 -3.85 -3.34 15.92
C ALA A 543 -3.75 -1.88 15.44
N GLN A 544 -2.58 -1.26 15.58
CA GLN A 544 -2.37 0.12 15.13
C GLN A 544 -2.39 0.24 13.61
N GLU A 545 -1.80 -0.72 12.87
CA GLU A 545 -1.70 -0.65 11.40
C GLU A 545 -1.81 -1.97 10.66
N TYR A 546 -2.96 -2.60 10.79
CA TYR A 546 -3.27 -3.85 10.11
C TYR A 546 -3.09 -3.77 8.58
N GLY A 547 -3.55 -2.69 7.94
CA GLY A 547 -3.54 -2.54 6.49
C GLY A 547 -2.17 -2.28 5.86
N GLN A 548 -1.38 -1.36 6.41
CA GLN A 548 -0.06 -1.03 5.86
C GLN A 548 1.02 -2.05 6.27
N ARG A 549 0.83 -2.77 7.38
CA ARG A 549 1.87 -3.62 7.98
C ARG A 549 1.60 -5.11 7.91
N GLY A 550 0.54 -5.53 7.20
CA GLY A 550 0.40 -6.92 6.77
C GLY A 550 1.46 -7.37 5.76
N GLY A 551 2.35 -6.48 5.30
CA GLY A 551 3.52 -6.79 4.48
C GLY A 551 4.83 -6.35 5.14
N GLY A 552 5.94 -7.01 4.78
CA GLY A 552 7.28 -6.72 5.30
C GLY A 552 7.63 -7.38 6.64
N VAL A 553 6.74 -8.21 7.20
CA VAL A 553 7.11 -9.15 8.28
C VAL A 553 8.21 -10.08 7.74
N PRO A 554 9.23 -10.44 8.53
CA PRO A 554 10.28 -11.36 8.07
C PRO A 554 9.72 -12.67 7.53
N ASP A 555 10.38 -13.22 6.50
CA ASP A 555 9.89 -14.37 5.72
C ASP A 555 9.58 -15.60 6.58
N LEU A 556 10.50 -15.93 7.49
CA LEU A 556 10.42 -17.11 8.35
C LEU A 556 10.00 -16.73 9.77
N PHE A 557 9.01 -17.45 10.29
CA PHE A 557 8.65 -17.50 11.70
C PHE A 557 9.17 -18.81 12.29
N LEU A 558 10.00 -18.74 13.32
CA LEU A 558 10.69 -19.88 13.91
C LEU A 558 10.42 -19.94 15.41
N TRP A 559 10.27 -21.13 15.97
CA TRP A 559 10.16 -21.30 17.41
C TRP A 559 10.81 -22.58 17.90
N LYS A 560 11.15 -22.57 19.19
CA LYS A 560 11.48 -23.76 19.98
C LYS A 560 10.48 -23.87 21.11
N PRO A 561 9.83 -25.03 21.28
CA PRO A 561 8.91 -25.23 22.37
C PRO A 561 9.64 -25.07 23.70
N ARG A 562 8.90 -24.70 24.73
CA ARG A 562 9.42 -24.65 26.08
C ARG A 562 9.78 -26.06 26.53
N ASP A 563 10.98 -26.24 27.05
CA ASP A 563 11.41 -27.50 27.64
C ASP A 563 11.00 -27.53 29.11
N GLU A 564 10.04 -28.40 29.44
CA GLU A 564 9.54 -28.55 30.80
C GLU A 564 10.57 -29.17 31.75
N ASP A 565 11.48 -30.00 31.24
CA ASP A 565 12.45 -30.75 32.03
C ASP A 565 13.66 -29.87 32.43
N THR A 566 14.14 -29.04 31.51
CA THR A 566 15.33 -28.19 31.76
C THR A 566 14.98 -26.80 32.32
N LYS A 567 13.69 -26.47 32.41
CA LYS A 567 13.17 -25.12 32.71
C LYS A 567 13.71 -24.03 31.78
N ALA A 568 14.31 -24.40 30.65
CA ALA A 568 14.69 -23.44 29.62
C ALA A 568 13.42 -22.84 29.02
N GLY A 569 13.37 -21.50 28.94
CA GLY A 569 12.26 -20.81 28.29
C GLY A 569 12.16 -21.21 26.83
N GLY A 570 10.94 -21.24 26.28
CA GLY A 570 10.77 -21.32 24.83
C GLY A 570 11.39 -20.11 24.13
N GLU A 571 11.69 -20.25 22.85
CA GLU A 571 12.29 -19.20 22.04
C GLU A 571 11.43 -18.97 20.80
N VAL A 572 11.13 -17.70 20.48
CA VAL A 572 10.56 -17.30 19.19
C VAL A 572 11.56 -16.40 18.48
N MET A 573 11.75 -16.67 17.20
CA MET A 573 12.70 -15.96 16.34
C MET A 573 12.06 -15.70 14.98
N PHE A 574 12.40 -14.56 14.38
CA PHE A 574 12.09 -14.25 12.99
C PHE A 574 13.36 -14.26 12.16
N ALA A 575 13.29 -14.74 10.92
CA ALA A 575 14.41 -14.65 10.00
C ALA A 575 13.96 -14.08 8.65
N GLU A 576 14.69 -13.07 8.18
CA GLU A 576 14.49 -12.45 6.86
C GLU A 576 15.52 -13.04 5.89
N VAL A 577 15.07 -13.68 4.83
CA VAL A 577 15.93 -14.42 3.90
C VAL A 577 16.35 -13.50 2.77
N LYS A 578 17.67 -13.35 2.59
CA LYS A 578 18.27 -12.52 1.55
C LYS A 578 19.26 -13.30 0.72
N SER A 579 19.07 -13.23 -0.60
CA SER A 579 20.12 -13.63 -1.53
C SER A 579 21.24 -12.59 -1.58
N GLU A 580 22.40 -12.97 -2.12
CA GLU A 580 23.63 -12.16 -2.15
C GLU A 580 23.47 -10.72 -2.67
N ASN A 581 22.48 -10.46 -3.54
CA ASN A 581 22.23 -9.15 -4.15
C ASN A 581 20.96 -8.45 -3.63
N ASP A 582 20.22 -9.06 -2.70
CA ASP A 582 18.98 -8.50 -2.21
C ASP A 582 19.19 -7.54 -1.04
N ARG A 583 18.36 -6.50 -0.96
CA ARG A 583 18.42 -5.47 0.09
C ARG A 583 17.11 -5.44 0.84
N LEU A 584 17.19 -5.19 2.15
CA LEU A 584 16.02 -4.93 2.97
C LEU A 584 15.22 -3.74 2.44
N SER A 585 13.90 -3.93 2.32
CA SER A 585 12.95 -2.84 2.11
C SER A 585 12.80 -2.00 3.39
N ASP A 586 12.28 -0.78 3.28
CA ASP A 586 12.06 0.08 4.46
C ASP A 586 11.05 -0.52 5.44
N THR A 587 10.01 -1.19 4.92
CA THR A 587 9.02 -1.89 5.74
C THR A 587 9.62 -3.07 6.51
N GLN A 588 10.54 -3.82 5.88
CA GLN A 588 11.26 -4.91 6.56
C GLN A 588 12.17 -4.39 7.67
N ARG A 589 12.93 -3.31 7.43
CA ARG A 589 13.74 -2.68 8.48
C ARG A 589 12.90 -2.26 9.68
N MET A 590 11.74 -1.66 9.42
CA MET A 590 10.81 -1.26 10.48
C MET A 590 10.30 -2.47 11.29
N TRP A 591 9.95 -3.58 10.65
CA TRP A 591 9.55 -4.79 11.37
C TRP A 591 10.68 -5.40 12.18
N ILE A 592 11.90 -5.43 11.64
CA ILE A 592 13.09 -5.87 12.38
C ILE A 592 13.28 -4.99 13.63
N ASP A 593 13.15 -3.66 13.49
CA ASP A 593 13.28 -2.72 14.59
C ASP A 593 12.20 -2.92 15.67
N VAL A 594 10.95 -3.11 15.26
CA VAL A 594 9.81 -3.39 16.17
C VAL A 594 10.04 -4.69 16.94
N LEU A 595 10.39 -5.78 16.24
CA LEU A 595 10.59 -7.10 16.84
C LEU A 595 11.77 -7.08 17.80
N SER A 596 12.89 -6.48 17.38
CA SER A 596 14.10 -6.36 18.20
C SER A 596 13.85 -5.48 19.44
N GLY A 597 13.12 -4.37 19.27
CA GLY A 597 12.71 -3.50 20.36
C GLY A 597 11.74 -4.15 21.35
N ALA A 598 10.95 -5.14 20.89
CA ALA A 598 10.10 -5.97 21.74
C ALA A 598 10.88 -7.11 22.45
N GLY A 599 12.18 -7.26 22.17
CA GLY A 599 13.02 -8.33 22.71
C GLY A 599 12.90 -9.66 21.93
N VAL A 600 12.30 -9.66 20.75
CA VAL A 600 12.24 -10.84 19.86
C VAL A 600 13.52 -10.90 19.04
N ARG A 601 14.13 -12.08 18.98
CA ARG A 601 15.32 -12.29 18.16
C ARG A 601 14.96 -12.21 16.68
N VAL A 602 15.73 -11.44 15.92
CA VAL A 602 15.62 -11.37 14.46
C VAL A 602 16.97 -11.66 13.82
N GLU A 603 16.99 -12.57 12.85
CA GLU A 603 18.17 -12.90 12.06
C GLU A 603 18.01 -12.45 10.60
N LEU A 604 19.10 -11.94 10.01
CA LEU A 604 19.23 -11.76 8.57
C LEU A 604 19.91 -13.02 8.02
N CYS A 605 19.15 -13.81 7.25
CA CYS A 605 19.59 -15.10 6.75
C CYS A 605 20.06 -14.98 5.29
N HIS A 606 21.36 -15.07 5.07
CA HIS A 606 21.98 -15.06 3.75
C HIS A 606 21.99 -16.45 3.13
N ALA A 607 21.32 -16.60 1.98
CA ALA A 607 21.37 -17.82 1.19
C ALA A 607 22.46 -17.71 0.10
N LEU A 608 23.49 -18.55 0.19
CA LEU A 608 24.59 -18.61 -0.77
C LEU A 608 24.53 -19.88 -1.61
N ALA A 609 24.72 -19.71 -2.92
CA ALA A 609 24.82 -20.83 -3.85
C ALA A 609 26.25 -21.37 -3.80
N LYS A 610 26.43 -22.54 -3.17
CA LYS A 610 27.70 -23.24 -3.14
C LYS A 610 27.99 -23.90 -4.49
N GLU A 611 26.95 -24.46 -5.10
CA GLU A 611 26.98 -25.11 -6.40
C GLU A 611 25.77 -24.66 -7.23
N VAL A 612 25.95 -24.57 -8.55
CA VAL A 612 24.88 -24.25 -9.50
C VAL A 612 24.73 -25.39 -10.48
N THR A 613 23.62 -26.11 -10.39
CA THR A 613 23.33 -27.28 -11.23
C THR A 613 22.36 -26.88 -12.33
N THR A 614 22.73 -27.09 -13.60
CA THR A 614 21.81 -26.89 -14.73
C THR A 614 20.98 -28.13 -14.99
N GLN A 615 19.65 -28.01 -14.93
CA GLN A 615 18.74 -29.05 -15.42
C GLN A 615 18.72 -29.01 -16.95
N GLY A 616 19.13 -30.11 -17.57
CA GLY A 616 19.17 -30.32 -19.03
C GLY A 616 17.81 -30.69 -19.62
#